data_AF-Q68DS7-F1
#
_entry.id   AF-Q68DS7-F1
#
_cell.length_a   1.000
_cell.length_b   1.000
_cell.length_c   1.000
_cell.angle_alpha   90.00
_cell.angle_beta   90.00
_cell.angle_gamma   90.00
#
_symmetry.space_group_name_H-M   'P 1'
#
loop_
_entity.id
_entity.type
_entity.pdbx_description
1 polymer ?
#
loop_
_entity_poly.entity_id
_entity_poly.type
_entity_poly.pdbx_seq_one_letter_code
_entity_poly.pdbx_strand_id
1 'polypeptide(L)'
;TLYKERFKQGTSKKCIQSEDKKWFTPREFEIEGDRGASKNWKLSIRCGGYTLKVLMERILESHNNTLVGPCPENSNICEVCNKWGRLFCCDTCPRSFHEHCHIPSVEANKNPWSCIFCRIKTIQERCPESQSGHQESEVLMRQMLPEEQLKCEFLLLKVYCDSKSCFFASEPYYNREGSQGPQKPMWLNKVKTSLNEQMYTRVEGFVQDMRLIFHNHKEFYREDKFTRLGIQVQDIFEKNFRNIFAIQETSKNIIMFI
;
A
#
# COMPACT_ATOMS: atom_id res chain seq x y z
N THR A 1 25.74 -21.62 0.05
CA THR A 1 24.34 -21.43 -0.42
C THR A 1 23.42 -22.53 0.10
N LEU A 2 22.22 -22.17 0.61
CA LEU A 2 21.19 -23.13 1.07
C LEU A 2 20.18 -23.42 -0.05
N TYR A 3 20.04 -24.70 -0.40
CA TYR A 3 19.10 -25.19 -1.41
C TYR A 3 17.79 -25.61 -0.75
N LYS A 4 16.78 -24.72 -0.84
CA LYS A 4 15.50 -24.82 -0.13
C LYS A 4 14.73 -26.11 -0.45
N GLU A 5 14.69 -26.53 -1.71
CA GLU A 5 13.97 -27.76 -2.12
C GLU A 5 14.58 -29.03 -1.51
N ARG A 6 15.92 -29.06 -1.34
CA ARG A 6 16.59 -30.19 -0.65
C ARG A 6 16.39 -30.13 0.86
N PHE A 7 16.28 -28.94 1.43
CA PHE A 7 16.04 -28.75 2.86
C PHE A 7 14.61 -29.17 3.26
N LYS A 8 13.62 -28.92 2.40
CA LYS A 8 12.22 -29.38 2.59
C LYS A 8 12.08 -30.90 2.69
N GLN A 9 13.01 -31.66 2.11
CA GLN A 9 13.01 -33.12 2.15
C GLN A 9 13.51 -33.69 3.49
N GLY A 10 13.90 -32.84 4.43
CA GLY A 10 14.30 -33.22 5.78
C GLY A 10 15.70 -32.74 6.16
N THR A 11 15.90 -32.55 7.47
CA THR A 11 17.13 -32.00 8.05
C THR A 11 18.35 -32.95 7.97
N SER A 12 18.12 -34.21 7.62
CA SER A 12 19.16 -35.21 7.33
C SER A 12 19.69 -35.14 5.89
N LYS A 13 19.09 -34.31 5.02
CA LYS A 13 19.52 -34.16 3.64
C LYS A 13 20.60 -33.09 3.51
N LYS A 14 21.58 -33.36 2.65
CA LYS A 14 22.64 -32.40 2.31
C LYS A 14 22.05 -31.30 1.44
N CYS A 15 21.75 -30.17 2.06
CA CYS A 15 21.04 -29.05 1.47
C CYS A 15 21.86 -27.76 1.43
N ILE A 16 23.06 -27.73 2.01
CA ILE A 16 23.95 -26.56 2.01
C ILE A 16 25.16 -26.89 1.14
N GLN A 17 25.52 -26.00 0.23
CA GLN A 17 26.74 -26.10 -0.57
C GLN A 17 27.73 -25.00 -0.16
N SER A 18 28.98 -25.35 0.11
CA SER A 18 30.06 -24.38 0.33
C SER A 18 30.58 -23.80 -0.99
N GLU A 19 31.44 -22.79 -0.90
CA GLU A 19 32.14 -22.20 -2.06
C GLU A 19 33.02 -23.24 -2.77
N ASP A 20 33.60 -24.20 -2.03
CA ASP A 20 34.36 -25.35 -2.57
C ASP A 20 33.48 -26.44 -3.19
N LYS A 21 32.20 -26.18 -3.46
CA LYS A 21 31.21 -27.12 -4.00
C LYS A 21 30.94 -28.35 -3.13
N LYS A 22 31.43 -28.42 -1.89
CA LYS A 22 31.14 -29.48 -0.93
C LYS A 22 29.71 -29.35 -0.40
N TRP A 23 29.06 -30.49 -0.14
CA TRP A 23 27.68 -30.56 0.31
C TRP A 23 27.58 -30.99 1.77
N PHE A 24 26.77 -30.25 2.53
CA PHE A 24 26.60 -30.40 3.97
C PHE A 24 25.12 -30.50 4.34
N THR A 25 24.81 -31.29 5.35
CA THR A 25 23.60 -31.12 6.17
C THR A 25 23.74 -29.87 7.04
N PRO A 26 22.63 -29.31 7.58
CA PRO A 26 22.72 -28.20 8.53
C PRO A 26 23.65 -28.49 9.72
N ARG A 27 23.64 -29.73 10.23
CA ARG A 27 24.51 -30.11 11.36
C ARG A 27 25.97 -30.26 10.96
N GLU A 28 26.25 -30.86 9.81
CA GLU A 28 27.62 -30.94 9.27
C GLU A 28 28.19 -29.55 9.01
N PHE A 29 27.36 -28.62 8.48
CA PHE A 29 27.77 -27.24 8.24
C PHE A 29 28.04 -26.46 9.53
N GLU A 30 27.29 -26.72 10.60
CA GLU A 30 27.57 -26.13 11.91
C GLU A 30 28.89 -26.63 12.51
N ILE A 31 29.19 -27.92 12.35
CA ILE A 31 30.43 -28.54 12.82
C ILE A 31 31.63 -27.97 12.04
N GLU A 32 31.51 -27.84 10.72
CA GLU A 32 32.55 -27.24 9.87
C GLU A 32 32.84 -25.77 10.23
N GLY A 33 31.83 -25.06 10.75
CA GLY A 33 31.96 -23.67 11.20
C GLY A 33 32.42 -23.50 12.65
N ASP A 34 33.02 -24.52 13.27
CA ASP A 34 33.46 -24.54 14.67
C ASP A 34 32.37 -24.21 15.71
N ARG A 35 31.09 -24.40 15.34
CA ARG A 35 29.93 -24.16 16.22
C ARG A 35 29.26 -25.44 16.70
N GLY A 36 29.91 -26.59 16.54
CA GLY A 36 29.38 -27.91 16.90
C GLY A 36 29.05 -28.11 18.40
N ALA A 37 29.56 -27.23 19.28
CA ALA A 37 29.20 -27.22 20.71
C ALA A 37 27.82 -26.61 20.99
N SER A 38 27.24 -25.87 20.04
CA SER A 38 25.89 -25.32 20.18
C SER A 38 24.86 -26.43 20.08
N LYS A 39 24.03 -26.59 21.13
CA LYS A 39 22.98 -27.62 21.16
C LYS A 39 21.84 -27.36 20.16
N ASN A 40 21.85 -26.21 19.47
CA ASN A 40 20.75 -25.75 18.64
C ASN A 40 21.24 -25.12 17.31
N TRP A 41 21.60 -25.97 16.34
CA TRP A 41 21.96 -25.58 14.97
C TRP A 41 20.99 -24.58 14.30
N LYS A 42 19.70 -24.65 14.64
CA LYS A 42 18.67 -23.71 14.16
C LYS A 42 18.95 -22.26 14.56
N LEU A 43 19.61 -22.01 15.69
CA LEU A 43 19.97 -20.67 16.17
C LEU A 43 21.39 -20.26 15.75
N SER A 44 22.28 -21.24 15.56
CA SER A 44 23.69 -21.01 15.24
C SER A 44 23.92 -20.64 13.77
N ILE A 45 23.12 -21.23 12.86
CA ILE A 45 23.23 -21.02 11.43
C ILE A 45 22.45 -19.75 11.06
N ARG A 46 23.11 -18.80 10.39
CA ARG A 46 22.53 -17.53 9.98
C ARG A 46 22.63 -17.33 8.46
N CYS A 47 21.63 -16.69 7.87
CA CYS A 47 21.60 -16.31 6.46
C CYS A 47 21.08 -14.87 6.36
N GLY A 48 21.89 -13.95 5.80
CA GLY A 48 21.53 -12.54 5.72
C GLY A 48 21.24 -11.89 7.08
N GLY A 49 21.92 -12.31 8.14
CA GLY A 49 21.72 -11.82 9.52
C GLY A 49 20.65 -12.56 10.34
N TYR A 50 19.73 -13.27 9.70
CA TYR A 50 18.63 -14.00 10.37
C TYR A 50 19.03 -15.44 10.73
N THR A 51 18.54 -15.95 11.86
CA THR A 51 18.76 -17.35 12.26
C THR A 51 17.89 -18.30 11.44
N LEU A 52 18.37 -19.53 11.24
CA LEU A 52 17.65 -20.55 10.50
C LEU A 52 16.30 -20.91 11.17
N LYS A 53 16.19 -20.82 12.50
CA LYS A 53 14.93 -20.96 13.26
C LYS A 53 13.88 -19.96 12.78
N VAL A 54 14.23 -18.68 12.70
CA VAL A 54 13.34 -17.61 12.20
C VAL A 54 12.93 -17.86 10.76
N LEU A 55 13.86 -18.36 9.94
CA LEU A 55 13.56 -18.70 8.55
C LEU A 55 12.64 -19.93 8.43
N MET A 56 12.77 -20.91 9.33
CA MET A 56 11.92 -22.11 9.38
C MET A 56 10.51 -21.80 9.90
N GLU A 57 10.38 -20.96 10.93
CA GLU A 57 9.10 -20.52 11.47
C GLU A 57 8.28 -19.74 10.41
N ARG A 58 8.96 -18.91 9.60
CA ARG A 58 8.37 -18.22 8.43
C ARG A 58 7.90 -19.15 7.31
N ILE A 59 8.44 -20.37 7.23
CA ILE A 59 8.02 -21.40 6.26
C ILE A 59 6.84 -22.23 6.81
N LEU A 60 6.80 -22.49 8.13
CA LEU A 60 5.68 -23.20 8.75
C LEU A 60 4.38 -22.36 8.77
N GLU A 61 4.50 -21.03 8.88
CA GLU A 61 3.35 -20.12 8.74
C GLU A 61 2.80 -20.04 7.31
N SER A 62 3.57 -20.46 6.29
CA SER A 62 3.12 -20.47 4.89
C SER A 62 2.40 -21.76 4.47
N HIS A 63 2.39 -22.79 5.31
CA HIS A 63 1.80 -24.09 4.97
C HIS A 63 0.30 -24.22 5.23
N ASN A 64 -0.35 -23.19 5.77
CA ASN A 64 -1.79 -23.22 6.02
C ASN A 64 -2.66 -22.38 5.07
N ASN A 65 -2.12 -21.80 3.99
CA ASN A 65 -2.96 -21.27 2.91
C ASN A 65 -2.23 -21.26 1.57
N THR A 66 -2.80 -21.97 0.61
CA THR A 66 -2.48 -21.97 -0.82
C THR A 66 -2.30 -20.55 -1.35
N LEU A 67 -1.05 -20.09 -1.52
CA LEU A 67 -0.75 -18.95 -2.36
C LEU A 67 0.69 -18.97 -2.91
N VAL A 68 0.73 -18.68 -4.20
CA VAL A 68 1.84 -18.26 -5.04
C VAL A 68 2.93 -17.57 -4.22
N GLY A 69 4.10 -18.21 -4.13
CA GLY A 69 5.28 -17.61 -3.51
C GLY A 69 5.71 -16.35 -4.28
N PRO A 70 6.40 -15.40 -3.63
CA PRO A 70 6.86 -14.18 -4.27
C PRO A 70 7.70 -14.52 -5.51
N CYS A 71 7.29 -13.98 -6.66
CA CYS A 71 8.13 -13.95 -7.85
C CYS A 71 9.41 -13.17 -7.49
N PRO A 72 10.61 -13.68 -7.79
CA PRO A 72 11.87 -13.07 -7.36
C PRO A 72 12.08 -11.61 -7.83
N GLU A 73 11.30 -11.13 -8.80
CA GLU A 73 11.36 -9.75 -9.30
C GLU A 73 10.42 -8.76 -8.57
N ASN A 74 9.47 -9.25 -7.76
CA ASN A 74 8.47 -8.41 -7.08
C ASN A 74 8.86 -8.11 -5.62
N SER A 75 8.38 -6.97 -5.12
CA SER A 75 8.59 -6.52 -3.74
C SER A 75 8.02 -7.52 -2.73
N ASN A 76 8.74 -7.73 -1.63
CA ASN A 76 8.27 -8.58 -0.52
C ASN A 76 7.46 -7.79 0.53
N ILE A 77 7.21 -6.50 0.29
CA ILE A 77 6.38 -5.63 1.12
C ILE A 77 5.24 -5.04 0.30
N CYS A 78 4.11 -4.80 0.97
CA CYS A 78 2.97 -4.11 0.37
C CYS A 78 3.30 -2.64 0.10
N GLU A 79 3.05 -2.17 -1.12
CA GLU A 79 3.29 -0.78 -1.56
C GLU A 79 2.52 0.26 -0.73
N VAL A 80 1.38 -0.12 -0.15
CA VAL A 80 0.50 0.81 0.58
C VAL A 80 0.91 0.93 2.04
N CYS A 81 1.05 -0.20 2.74
CA CYS A 81 1.28 -0.19 4.19
C CYS A 81 2.75 -0.47 4.58
N ASN A 82 3.62 -0.79 3.62
CA ASN A 82 5.03 -1.17 3.82
C ASN A 82 5.24 -2.36 4.77
N LYS A 83 4.24 -3.25 4.87
CA LYS A 83 4.32 -4.48 5.68
C LYS A 83 4.42 -5.73 4.82
N TRP A 84 5.06 -6.75 5.37
CA TRP A 84 5.10 -8.11 4.85
C TRP A 84 3.73 -8.80 5.02
N GLY A 85 3.54 -9.98 4.42
CA GLY A 85 2.35 -10.82 4.65
C GLY A 85 1.84 -11.50 3.38
N ARG A 86 0.52 -11.71 3.29
CA ARG A 86 -0.15 -12.26 2.11
C ARG A 86 -0.21 -11.23 0.99
N LEU A 87 0.71 -11.31 0.03
CA LEU A 87 0.86 -10.33 -1.05
C LEU A 87 0.45 -10.90 -2.40
N PHE A 88 -0.13 -10.04 -3.23
CA PHE A 88 -0.39 -10.26 -4.64
C PHE A 88 0.60 -9.43 -5.45
N CYS A 89 1.30 -10.09 -6.38
CA CYS A 89 2.31 -9.47 -7.24
C CYS A 89 1.66 -8.90 -8.50
N CYS A 90 2.08 -7.72 -8.92
CA CYS A 90 1.71 -7.18 -10.22
C CYS A 90 2.53 -7.87 -11.32
N ASP A 91 1.89 -8.30 -12.41
CA ASP A 91 2.58 -8.97 -13.53
C ASP A 91 3.33 -7.99 -14.44
N THR A 92 3.05 -6.69 -14.32
CA THR A 92 3.60 -5.65 -15.20
C THR A 92 4.53 -4.66 -14.50
N CYS A 93 4.80 -4.83 -13.19
CA CYS A 93 5.76 -4.01 -12.45
C CYS A 93 6.19 -4.70 -11.13
N PRO A 94 7.29 -4.28 -10.48
CA PRO A 94 7.80 -4.95 -9.29
C PRO A 94 6.98 -4.72 -8.01
N ARG A 95 5.81 -4.07 -8.07
CA ARG A 95 4.99 -3.77 -6.87
C ARG A 95 4.18 -4.98 -6.42
N SER A 96 3.92 -5.01 -5.11
CA SER A 96 3.11 -6.04 -4.45
C SER A 96 2.13 -5.40 -3.47
N PHE A 97 0.97 -6.02 -3.25
CA PHE A 97 -0.12 -5.46 -2.45
C PHE A 97 -0.80 -6.53 -1.60
N HIS A 98 -1.26 -6.18 -0.39
CA HIS A 98 -2.27 -7.00 0.27
C HIS A 98 -3.62 -6.85 -0.46
N GLU A 99 -4.46 -7.89 -0.39
CA GLU A 99 -5.78 -7.96 -1.05
C GLU A 99 -6.65 -6.72 -0.80
N HIS A 100 -6.73 -6.28 0.46
CA HIS A 100 -7.53 -5.12 0.88
C HIS A 100 -6.73 -3.83 0.96
N CYS A 101 -5.42 -3.85 0.73
CA CYS A 101 -4.63 -2.62 0.62
C CYS A 101 -4.75 -2.00 -0.78
N HIS A 102 -4.83 -2.81 -1.83
CA HIS A 102 -5.11 -2.32 -3.18
C HIS A 102 -6.55 -1.75 -3.26
N ILE A 103 -6.75 -0.78 -4.14
CA ILE A 103 -8.06 -0.18 -4.45
C ILE A 103 -8.20 -0.19 -5.98
N PRO A 104 -9.24 -0.82 -6.55
CA PRO A 104 -10.19 -1.71 -5.88
C PRO A 104 -9.49 -2.96 -5.31
N SER A 105 -10.15 -3.76 -4.48
CA SER A 105 -9.51 -4.97 -3.93
C SER A 105 -8.98 -5.90 -5.03
N VAL A 106 -7.90 -6.63 -4.75
CA VAL A 106 -7.24 -7.47 -5.76
C VAL A 106 -8.17 -8.58 -6.25
N GLU A 107 -8.35 -8.68 -7.56
CA GLU A 107 -9.11 -9.75 -8.21
C GLU A 107 -8.21 -10.97 -8.42
N ALA A 108 -8.17 -11.88 -7.44
CA ALA A 108 -7.26 -13.04 -7.41
C ALA A 108 -7.41 -14.02 -8.59
N ASN A 109 -8.51 -13.95 -9.34
CA ASN A 109 -8.80 -14.79 -10.49
C ASN A 109 -8.30 -14.21 -11.83
N LYS A 110 -7.89 -12.94 -11.88
CA LYS A 110 -7.34 -12.33 -13.11
C LYS A 110 -5.87 -12.71 -13.28
N ASN A 111 -5.53 -13.21 -14.48
CA ASN A 111 -4.16 -13.48 -14.89
C ASN A 111 -4.03 -13.21 -16.42
N PRO A 112 -3.23 -12.21 -16.86
CA PRO A 112 -2.38 -11.35 -16.05
C PRO A 112 -3.15 -10.27 -15.26
N TRP A 113 -2.66 -9.94 -14.06
CA TRP A 113 -3.15 -8.85 -13.22
C TRP A 113 -2.15 -7.68 -13.17
N SER A 114 -2.63 -6.50 -13.57
CA SER A 114 -1.89 -5.24 -13.48
C SER A 114 -2.45 -4.35 -12.37
N CYS A 115 -1.58 -3.87 -11.49
CA CYS A 115 -1.96 -2.94 -10.43
C CYS A 115 -2.43 -1.59 -10.97
N ILE A 116 -3.11 -0.82 -10.13
CA ILE A 116 -3.69 0.48 -10.50
C ILE A 116 -2.64 1.47 -11.03
N PHE A 117 -1.41 1.43 -10.52
CA PHE A 117 -0.31 2.28 -11.01
C PHE A 117 0.00 2.02 -12.48
N CYS A 118 0.03 0.74 -12.89
CA CYS A 118 0.26 0.37 -14.29
C CYS A 118 -0.92 0.79 -15.16
N ARG A 119 -2.15 0.54 -14.69
CA ARG A 119 -3.38 0.89 -15.42
C ARG A 119 -3.49 2.40 -15.66
N ILE A 120 -3.20 3.22 -14.65
CA ILE A 120 -3.18 4.70 -14.77
C ILE A 120 -2.08 5.15 -15.75
N LYS A 121 -0.87 4.58 -15.65
CA LYS A 121 0.22 4.89 -16.57
C LYS A 121 -0.18 4.58 -18.02
N THR A 122 -0.82 3.45 -18.27
CA THR A 122 -1.32 3.10 -19.62
C THR A 122 -2.36 4.09 -20.15
N ILE A 123 -3.26 4.62 -19.30
CA ILE A 123 -4.21 5.66 -19.72
C ILE A 123 -3.47 6.93 -20.13
N GLN A 124 -2.49 7.35 -19.31
CA GLN A 124 -1.68 8.55 -19.58
C GLN A 124 -0.85 8.43 -20.87
N GLU A 125 -0.36 7.23 -21.20
CA GLU A 125 0.38 6.97 -22.43
C GLU A 125 -0.50 6.92 -23.68
N ARG A 126 -1.76 6.46 -23.56
CA ARG A 126 -2.70 6.38 -24.68
C ARG A 126 -3.22 7.75 -25.14
N CYS A 127 -3.43 8.67 -24.20
CA CYS A 127 -3.97 10.00 -24.49
C CYS A 127 -3.10 11.07 -23.82
N PRO A 128 -1.96 11.46 -24.42
CA PRO A 128 -1.10 12.51 -23.87
C PRO A 128 -1.84 13.85 -23.72
N GLU A 129 -2.83 14.11 -24.58
CA GLU A 129 -3.69 15.30 -24.55
C GLU A 129 -4.48 15.42 -23.23
N SER A 130 -4.76 14.33 -22.51
CA SER A 130 -5.44 14.41 -21.21
C SER A 130 -4.59 15.10 -20.13
N GLN A 131 -3.29 15.33 -20.39
CA GLN A 131 -2.38 16.08 -19.52
C GLN A 131 -2.43 17.59 -19.75
N SER A 132 -3.25 18.07 -20.70
CA SER A 132 -3.54 19.50 -20.83
C SER A 132 -4.15 20.02 -19.53
N GLY A 133 -3.69 21.16 -19.04
CA GLY A 133 -4.18 21.69 -17.77
C GLY A 133 -5.71 21.88 -17.76
N HIS A 134 -6.40 21.25 -16.82
CA HIS A 134 -7.85 21.35 -16.62
C HIS A 134 -8.21 22.32 -15.50
N GLN A 135 -9.44 22.85 -15.54
CA GLN A 135 -9.99 23.62 -14.43
C GLN A 135 -10.62 22.66 -13.41
N GLU A 136 -10.44 22.93 -12.12
CA GLU A 136 -11.01 22.07 -11.06
C GLU A 136 -12.54 21.95 -11.18
N SER A 137 -13.23 23.06 -11.48
CA SER A 137 -14.69 23.06 -11.64
C SER A 137 -15.17 22.17 -12.78
N GLU A 138 -14.42 22.06 -13.87
CA GLU A 138 -14.72 21.14 -14.97
C GLU A 138 -14.50 19.69 -14.53
N VAL A 139 -13.35 19.40 -13.90
CA VAL A 139 -13.02 18.06 -13.38
C VAL A 139 -14.08 17.53 -12.43
N LEU A 140 -14.54 18.35 -11.48
CA LEU A 140 -15.56 17.95 -10.50
C LEU A 140 -16.89 17.57 -11.17
N MET A 141 -17.22 18.18 -12.30
CA MET A 141 -18.47 17.94 -13.01
C MET A 141 -18.44 16.70 -13.91
N ARG A 142 -17.28 16.08 -14.11
CA ARG A 142 -17.15 14.83 -14.88
C ARG A 142 -17.95 13.70 -14.25
N GLN A 143 -18.62 12.92 -15.10
CA GLN A 143 -19.32 11.71 -14.67
C GLN A 143 -18.30 10.64 -14.28
N MET A 144 -18.68 9.77 -13.33
CA MET A 144 -17.85 8.64 -12.87
C MET A 144 -17.84 7.48 -13.90
N LEU A 145 -17.34 7.78 -15.09
CA LEU A 145 -17.02 6.80 -16.13
C LEU A 145 -15.81 5.95 -15.69
N PRO A 146 -15.52 4.80 -16.33
CA PRO A 146 -14.49 3.88 -15.86
C PRO A 146 -13.10 4.49 -15.64
N GLU A 147 -12.69 5.47 -16.44
CA GLU A 147 -11.40 6.17 -16.24
C GLU A 147 -11.41 7.10 -15.03
N GLU A 148 -12.49 7.86 -14.83
CA GLU A 148 -12.62 8.77 -13.69
C GLU A 148 -12.79 8.00 -12.38
N GLN A 149 -13.54 6.89 -12.40
CA GLN A 149 -13.59 5.92 -11.31
C GLN A 149 -12.18 5.43 -10.95
N LEU A 150 -11.38 5.00 -11.94
CA LEU A 150 -10.03 4.52 -11.70
C LEU A 150 -9.11 5.63 -11.15
N LYS A 151 -9.25 6.88 -11.62
CA LYS A 151 -8.49 8.03 -11.10
C LYS A 151 -8.86 8.32 -9.64
N CYS A 152 -10.14 8.27 -9.27
CA CYS A 152 -10.60 8.44 -7.89
C CYS A 152 -10.12 7.30 -6.97
N GLU A 153 -10.18 6.05 -7.44
CA GLU A 153 -9.63 4.88 -6.73
C GLU A 153 -8.12 5.03 -6.50
N PHE A 154 -7.39 5.51 -7.51
CA PHE A 154 -5.96 5.74 -7.42
C PHE A 154 -5.62 6.87 -6.46
N LEU A 155 -6.38 7.97 -6.51
CA LEU A 155 -6.25 9.10 -5.60
C LEU A 155 -6.50 8.69 -4.15
N LEU A 156 -7.53 7.89 -3.89
CA LEU A 156 -7.78 7.34 -2.56
C LEU A 156 -6.64 6.43 -2.09
N LEU A 157 -6.13 5.55 -2.96
CA LEU A 157 -4.99 4.70 -2.64
C LEU A 157 -3.73 5.52 -2.28
N LYS A 158 -3.47 6.62 -2.99
CA LYS A 158 -2.37 7.53 -2.69
C LYS A 158 -2.47 8.15 -1.30
N VAL A 159 -3.69 8.42 -0.81
CA VAL A 159 -3.92 8.87 0.57
C VAL A 159 -3.59 7.75 1.56
N TYR A 160 -4.05 6.51 1.31
CA TYR A 160 -3.73 5.36 2.17
C TYR A 160 -2.24 5.00 2.24
N CYS A 161 -1.45 5.39 1.23
CA CYS A 161 0.01 5.21 1.25
C CYS A 161 0.70 6.06 2.32
N ASP A 162 0.09 7.16 2.81
CA ASP A 162 0.68 7.91 3.93
C ASP A 162 0.37 7.22 5.26
N SER A 163 1.37 7.10 6.12
CA SER A 163 1.23 6.46 7.43
C SER A 163 0.24 7.15 8.36
N LYS A 164 -0.05 8.44 8.17
CA LYS A 164 -1.02 9.21 8.97
C LYS A 164 -2.46 9.01 8.49
N SER A 165 -2.68 8.35 7.35
CA SER A 165 -4.03 7.98 6.90
C SER A 165 -4.75 7.09 7.92
N CYS A 166 -4.02 6.38 8.79
CA CYS A 166 -4.59 5.53 9.84
C CYS A 166 -5.50 6.30 10.81
N PHE A 167 -5.25 7.59 11.05
CA PHE A 167 -6.08 8.45 11.91
C PHE A 167 -7.45 8.77 11.28
N PHE A 168 -7.57 8.62 9.97
CA PHE A 168 -8.77 8.93 9.19
C PHE A 168 -9.41 7.68 8.57
N ALA A 169 -8.82 6.50 8.80
CA ALA A 169 -9.24 5.26 8.16
C ALA A 169 -10.59 4.77 8.66
N SER A 170 -10.77 4.72 9.98
CA SER A 170 -11.96 4.20 10.65
C SER A 170 -12.91 5.31 11.09
N GLU A 171 -14.13 4.93 11.47
CA GLU A 171 -15.14 5.86 11.98
C GLU A 171 -14.60 6.65 13.20
N PRO A 172 -14.65 8.00 13.16
CA PRO A 172 -14.13 8.83 14.23
C PRO A 172 -15.07 8.82 15.44
N TYR A 173 -14.49 8.83 16.63
CA TYR A 173 -15.23 8.96 17.89
C TYR A 173 -15.13 10.39 18.41
N TYR A 174 -16.24 11.12 18.37
CA TYR A 174 -16.33 12.50 18.85
C TYR A 174 -16.86 12.54 20.28
N ASN A 175 -15.97 12.49 21.26
CA ASN A 175 -16.34 12.69 22.67
C ASN A 175 -15.39 13.70 23.31
N ARG A 176 -15.79 14.96 23.29
CA ARG A 176 -15.08 16.06 23.96
C ARG A 176 -16.12 17.00 24.58
N GLU A 177 -15.98 17.26 25.87
CA GLU A 177 -16.83 18.23 26.58
C GLU A 177 -16.78 19.59 25.86
N GLY A 178 -17.96 20.13 25.53
CA GLY A 178 -18.11 21.42 24.84
C GLY A 178 -17.96 21.40 23.32
N SER A 179 -17.76 20.24 22.67
CA SER A 179 -17.74 20.12 21.20
C SER A 179 -18.82 19.16 20.71
N GLN A 180 -19.72 19.65 19.85
CA GLN A 180 -20.68 18.80 19.15
C GLN A 180 -19.98 18.11 17.97
N GLY A 181 -20.35 16.86 17.69
CA GLY A 181 -19.88 16.14 16.51
C GLY A 181 -20.32 16.83 15.20
N PRO A 182 -19.68 16.52 14.07
CA PRO A 182 -20.06 17.09 12.78
C PRO A 182 -21.44 16.58 12.34
N GLN A 183 -22.17 17.41 11.59
CA GLN A 183 -23.49 17.05 11.04
C GLN A 183 -23.43 15.82 10.13
N LYS A 184 -22.35 15.68 9.35
CA LYS A 184 -22.11 14.53 8.46
C LYS A 184 -20.73 13.93 8.76
N PRO A 185 -20.64 12.89 9.60
CA PRO A 185 -19.39 12.16 9.84
C PRO A 185 -18.89 11.44 8.57
N MET A 186 -17.56 11.49 8.37
CA MET A 186 -16.90 10.88 7.21
C MET A 186 -15.51 10.35 7.57
N TRP A 187 -15.10 9.25 6.91
CA TRP A 187 -13.81 8.59 7.08
C TRP A 187 -13.44 7.81 5.81
N LEU A 188 -12.15 7.46 5.66
CA LEU A 188 -11.63 6.89 4.40
C LEU A 188 -12.26 5.54 4.06
N ASN A 189 -12.48 4.65 5.03
CA ASN A 189 -13.10 3.34 4.75
C ASN A 189 -14.54 3.49 4.25
N LYS A 190 -15.28 4.52 4.68
CA LYS A 190 -16.62 4.83 4.15
C LYS A 190 -16.54 5.32 2.71
N VAL A 191 -15.62 6.22 2.39
CA VAL A 191 -15.37 6.65 1.00
C VAL A 191 -14.95 5.48 0.11
N LYS A 192 -14.11 4.58 0.63
CA LYS A 192 -13.68 3.35 -0.05
C LYS A 192 -14.88 2.44 -0.38
N THR A 193 -15.78 2.22 0.57
CA THR A 193 -17.01 1.46 0.34
C THR A 193 -17.91 2.14 -0.68
N SER A 194 -18.14 3.46 -0.55
CA SER A 194 -18.95 4.23 -1.51
C SER A 194 -18.40 4.17 -2.94
N LEU A 195 -17.07 4.21 -3.12
CA LEU A 195 -16.44 4.03 -4.45
C LEU A 195 -16.66 2.62 -5.00
N ASN A 196 -16.50 1.59 -4.17
CA ASN A 196 -16.69 0.20 -4.57
C ASN A 196 -18.14 -0.12 -4.95
N GLU A 197 -19.09 0.51 -4.25
CA GLU A 197 -20.54 0.38 -4.50
C GLU A 197 -21.05 1.33 -5.60
N GLN A 198 -20.16 2.09 -6.25
CA GLN A 198 -20.50 3.03 -7.33
C GLN A 198 -21.53 4.10 -6.92
N MET A 199 -21.48 4.54 -5.66
CA MET A 199 -22.41 5.52 -5.10
C MET A 199 -22.14 6.96 -5.57
N TYR A 200 -20.97 7.21 -6.15
CA TYR A 200 -20.60 8.51 -6.71
C TYR A 200 -20.96 8.55 -8.20
N THR A 201 -21.83 9.48 -8.60
CA THR A 201 -22.21 9.68 -10.01
C THR A 201 -21.28 10.67 -10.72
N ARG A 202 -20.61 11.54 -9.96
CA ARG A 202 -19.65 12.54 -10.42
C ARG A 202 -18.42 12.57 -9.53
N VAL A 203 -17.30 13.04 -10.07
CA VAL A 203 -16.05 13.24 -9.33
C VAL A 203 -16.26 14.15 -8.11
N GLU A 204 -17.14 15.15 -8.24
CA GLU A 204 -17.52 16.07 -7.17
C GLU A 204 -17.88 15.36 -5.87
N GLY A 205 -18.76 14.34 -5.91
CA GLY A 205 -19.23 13.68 -4.70
C GLY A 205 -18.10 13.00 -3.92
N PHE A 206 -17.17 12.36 -4.63
CA PHE A 206 -15.97 11.76 -4.04
C PHE A 206 -15.06 12.84 -3.41
N VAL A 207 -14.78 13.92 -4.15
CA VAL A 207 -13.89 15.00 -3.67
C VAL A 207 -14.49 15.72 -2.46
N GLN A 208 -15.80 15.95 -2.45
CA GLN A 208 -16.52 16.55 -1.33
C GLN A 208 -16.41 15.69 -0.07
N ASP A 209 -16.64 14.39 -0.17
CA ASP A 209 -16.52 13.49 0.99
C ASP A 209 -15.06 13.41 1.48
N MET A 210 -14.07 13.38 0.58
CA MET A 210 -12.65 13.43 0.96
C MET A 210 -12.30 14.73 1.71
N ARG A 211 -12.71 15.89 1.20
CA ARG A 211 -12.48 17.19 1.85
C ARG A 211 -13.24 17.32 3.17
N LEU A 212 -14.43 16.72 3.28
CA LEU A 212 -15.25 16.72 4.48
C LEU A 212 -14.56 16.02 5.66
N ILE A 213 -13.80 14.95 5.42
CA ILE A 213 -13.01 14.26 6.46
C ILE A 213 -12.09 15.27 7.17
N PHE A 214 -11.32 16.03 6.39
CA PHE A 214 -10.34 16.97 6.93
C PHE A 214 -10.99 18.23 7.49
N HIS A 215 -12.10 18.68 6.91
CA HIS A 215 -12.91 19.77 7.45
C HIS A 215 -13.46 19.42 8.84
N ASN A 216 -14.12 18.27 8.98
CA ASN A 216 -14.65 17.80 10.26
C ASN A 216 -13.55 17.69 11.33
N HIS A 217 -12.37 17.19 10.95
CA HIS A 217 -11.20 17.12 11.84
C HIS A 217 -10.77 18.50 12.33
N LYS A 218 -10.65 19.47 11.41
CA LYS A 218 -10.27 20.84 11.75
C LYS A 218 -11.29 21.49 12.72
N GLU A 219 -12.57 21.38 12.42
CA GLU A 219 -13.64 22.00 13.23
C GLU A 219 -13.74 21.38 14.62
N PHE A 220 -13.53 20.06 14.75
CA PHE A 220 -13.59 19.37 16.03
C PHE A 220 -12.40 19.70 16.95
N TYR A 221 -11.18 19.76 16.40
CA TYR A 221 -9.97 19.99 17.18
C TYR A 221 -9.60 21.48 17.37
N ARG A 222 -10.12 22.38 16.53
CA ARG A 222 -9.94 23.85 16.60
C ARG A 222 -8.46 24.28 16.68
N GLU A 223 -8.02 24.77 17.84
CA GLU A 223 -6.64 25.24 18.06
C GLU A 223 -5.69 24.14 18.55
N ASP A 224 -6.17 22.91 18.71
CA ASP A 224 -5.32 21.80 19.12
C ASP A 224 -4.28 21.50 18.04
N LYS A 225 -3.04 21.23 18.47
CA LYS A 225 -1.92 20.79 17.61
C LYS A 225 -2.27 19.57 16.73
N PHE A 226 -3.26 18.77 17.13
CA PHE A 226 -3.75 17.62 16.40
C PHE A 226 -4.41 17.98 15.05
N THR A 227 -4.89 19.22 14.88
CA THR A 227 -5.36 19.73 13.58
C THR A 227 -4.31 19.62 12.47
N ARG A 228 -3.02 19.71 12.82
CA ARG A 228 -1.91 19.58 11.87
C ARG A 228 -1.91 18.26 11.11
N LEU A 229 -2.38 17.16 11.72
CA LEU A 229 -2.50 15.88 11.03
C LEU A 229 -3.49 15.93 9.86
N GLY A 230 -4.64 16.59 10.07
CA GLY A 230 -5.65 16.80 9.02
C GLY A 230 -5.08 17.61 7.86
N ILE A 231 -4.36 18.71 8.17
CA ILE A 231 -3.71 19.55 7.16
C ILE A 231 -2.68 18.75 6.34
N GLN A 232 -1.88 17.90 7.00
CA GLN A 232 -0.85 17.10 6.32
C GLN A 232 -1.46 16.08 5.36
N VAL A 233 -2.48 15.34 5.77
CA VAL A 233 -3.11 14.32 4.90
C VAL A 233 -3.96 14.99 3.81
N GLN A 234 -4.59 16.12 4.11
CA GLN A 234 -5.29 16.93 3.11
C GLN A 234 -4.33 17.44 2.03
N ASP A 235 -3.14 17.93 2.38
CA ASP A 235 -2.15 18.37 1.39
C ASP A 235 -1.71 17.22 0.46
N ILE A 236 -1.57 16.00 0.99
CA ILE A 236 -1.30 14.80 0.19
C ILE A 236 -2.44 14.55 -0.79
N PHE A 237 -3.69 14.60 -0.32
CA PHE A 237 -4.85 14.46 -1.18
C PHE A 237 -4.88 15.52 -2.28
N GLU A 238 -4.79 16.80 -1.93
CA GLU A 238 -4.92 17.92 -2.88
C GLU A 238 -3.79 17.93 -3.92
N LYS A 239 -2.54 17.60 -3.53
CA LYS A 239 -1.41 17.46 -4.46
C LYS A 239 -1.63 16.32 -5.46
N ASN A 240 -2.05 15.15 -4.98
CA ASN A 240 -2.33 14.02 -5.86
C ASN A 240 -3.58 14.28 -6.73
N PHE A 241 -4.59 14.98 -6.22
CA PHE A 241 -5.78 15.35 -6.99
C PHE A 241 -5.42 16.24 -8.18
N ARG A 242 -4.64 17.31 -7.94
CA ARG A 242 -4.16 18.16 -9.03
C ARG A 242 -3.30 17.39 -10.03
N ASN A 243 -2.42 16.52 -9.56
CA ASN A 243 -1.56 15.74 -10.45
C ASN A 243 -2.33 14.72 -11.31
N ILE A 244 -3.19 13.90 -10.69
CA ILE A 244 -3.90 12.80 -11.36
C ILE A 244 -4.90 13.34 -12.39
N PHE A 245 -5.55 14.46 -12.08
CA PHE A 245 -6.52 15.10 -12.97
C PHE A 245 -5.93 16.24 -13.81
N ALA A 246 -4.60 16.42 -13.77
CA ALA A 246 -3.88 17.48 -14.49
C ALA A 246 -4.51 18.87 -14.32
N ILE A 247 -4.85 19.27 -13.09
CA ILE A 247 -5.47 20.56 -12.80
C ILE A 247 -4.40 21.67 -12.85
N GLN A 248 -4.72 22.78 -13.51
CA GLN A 248 -3.84 23.95 -13.60
C GLN A 248 -3.53 24.51 -12.20
N GLU A 249 -2.26 24.81 -11.93
CA GLU A 249 -1.94 25.63 -10.77
C GLU A 249 -2.42 27.05 -11.04
N THR A 250 -3.49 27.47 -10.36
CA THR A 250 -3.81 28.90 -10.29
C THR A 250 -2.67 29.54 -9.51
N SER A 251 -1.78 30.25 -10.20
CA SER A 251 -0.90 31.22 -9.54
C SER A 251 -1.84 32.13 -8.75
N LYS A 252 -1.88 31.99 -7.42
CA LYS A 252 -2.48 33.02 -6.59
C LYS A 252 -1.67 34.27 -6.92
N ASN A 253 -2.29 35.20 -7.63
CA ASN A 253 -1.75 36.52 -7.91
C ASN A 253 -1.17 37.07 -6.62
N ILE A 254 0.16 37.02 -6.50
CA ILE A 254 0.89 37.90 -5.60
C ILE A 254 0.72 39.26 -6.28
N ILE A 255 -0.39 39.93 -5.98
CA ILE A 255 -0.47 41.37 -6.13
C ILE A 255 0.54 41.90 -5.11
N MET A 256 1.79 42.06 -5.55
CA MET A 256 2.72 42.97 -4.90
C MET A 256 2.11 44.35 -5.08
N PHE A 257 1.45 44.87 -4.05
CA PHE A 257 1.28 46.31 -3.95
C PHE A 257 2.68 46.90 -3.82
N ILE A 258 3.05 47.67 -4.85
CA ILE A 258 4.21 48.56 -4.90
C ILE A 258 4.09 49.59 -3.77
#